data_AF-A0A937UP20-F1
#
_entry.id   AF-A0A937UP20-F1
#
_cell.length_a   1.000
_cell.length_b   1.000
_cell.length_c   1.000
_cell.angle_alpha   90.00
_cell.angle_beta   90.00
_cell.angle_gamma   90.00
#
_symmetry.space_group_name_H-M   'P 1'
#
loop_
_entity.id
_entity.type
_entity.pdbx_description
1 polymer ?
#
loop_
_entity_poly.entity_id
_entity_poly.type
_entity_poly.pdbx_seq_one_letter_code
_entity_poly.pdbx_strand_id
1 'polypeptide(L)'
;MDGLALRRLTFKIDAYDRLAQATRIHTPVLIWTTTLRREARLREVLADALRNLDDPARVPVATTAADLAEPDQHLDATLTRWLPPDPGRYWSPQPGPAGRPLATRRQAPDRQLRGRQRPRASDTAPPAPADATRGP
;
A
#
# COMPACT_ATOMS: atom_id res chain seq x y z
N MET A 1 11.18 21.19 -2.37
CA MET A 1 9.71 21.19 -2.49
C MET A 1 9.31 22.64 -2.51
N ASP A 2 8.72 23.09 -3.60
CA ASP A 2 8.48 24.51 -3.84
C ASP A 2 7.24 24.99 -3.08
N GLY A 3 7.24 26.23 -2.60
CA GLY A 3 6.19 26.75 -1.70
C GLY A 3 4.78 26.70 -2.31
N LEU A 4 4.67 26.77 -3.65
CA LEU A 4 3.40 26.63 -4.36
C LEU A 4 2.81 25.22 -4.25
N ALA A 5 3.65 24.17 -4.27
CA ALA A 5 3.19 22.79 -4.15
C ALA A 5 2.62 22.52 -2.75
N LEU A 6 3.25 23.07 -1.71
CA LEU A 6 2.78 22.97 -0.32
C LEU A 6 1.45 23.71 -0.11
N ARG A 7 1.29 24.90 -0.70
CA ARG A 7 0.01 25.63 -0.68
C ARG A 7 -1.11 24.85 -1.35
N ARG A 8 -0.85 24.32 -2.56
CA ARG A 8 -1.83 23.47 -3.27
C ARG A 8 -2.24 22.26 -2.46
N LEU A 9 -1.30 21.67 -1.72
CA LEU A 9 -1.63 20.56 -0.84
C LEU A 9 -2.57 20.97 0.30
N THR A 10 -2.32 22.11 0.93
CA THR A 10 -3.19 22.65 1.98
C THR A 10 -4.63 22.80 1.47
N PHE A 11 -4.83 23.37 0.28
CA PHE A 11 -6.15 23.49 -0.34
C PHE A 11 -6.83 22.13 -0.59
N LYS A 12 -6.07 21.06 -0.84
CA LYS A 12 -6.65 19.72 -1.01
C LYS A 12 -7.19 19.17 0.30
N ILE A 13 -6.55 19.47 1.43
CA ILE A 13 -7.02 19.04 2.74
C ILE A 13 -8.40 19.62 3.04
N ASP A 14 -8.60 20.92 2.79
CA ASP A 14 -9.92 21.56 2.93
C ASP A 14 -10.97 20.93 2.00
N ALA A 15 -10.58 20.60 0.77
CA ALA A 15 -11.48 19.95 -0.18
C ALA A 15 -11.89 18.54 0.27
N TYR A 16 -10.97 17.78 0.87
CA TYR A 16 -11.29 16.46 1.45
C TYR A 16 -12.17 16.56 2.68
N ASP A 17 -12.02 17.60 3.50
CA ASP A 17 -12.91 17.82 4.65
C ASP A 17 -14.35 18.08 4.19
N ARG A 18 -14.53 18.96 3.20
CA ARG A 18 -15.85 19.20 2.57
C ARG A 18 -16.44 17.93 1.98
N LEU A 19 -15.61 17.10 1.33
CA LEU A 19 -16.05 15.81 0.80
C LEU A 19 -16.49 14.86 1.92
N ALA A 20 -15.69 14.74 2.99
CA ALA A 20 -16.00 13.91 4.14
C ALA A 20 -17.28 14.38 4.84
N GLN A 21 -17.49 15.70 4.93
CA GLN A 21 -18.72 16.29 5.45
C GLN A 21 -19.94 15.95 4.61
N ALA A 22 -19.84 16.12 3.28
CA ALA A 22 -20.94 15.86 2.36
C ALA A 22 -21.32 14.37 2.31
N THR A 23 -20.33 13.48 2.41
CA THR A 23 -20.51 12.02 2.27
C THR A 23 -20.71 11.30 3.60
N ARG A 24 -20.35 11.94 4.72
CA ARG A 24 -20.24 11.30 6.05
C ARG A 24 -19.25 10.13 6.09
N ILE A 25 -18.29 10.10 5.17
CA ILE A 25 -17.22 9.10 5.11
C ILE A 25 -15.92 9.75 5.54
N HIS A 26 -15.23 9.16 6.53
CA HIS A 26 -13.86 9.57 6.85
C HIS A 26 -12.97 9.31 5.63
N THR A 27 -12.25 10.34 5.20
CA THR A 27 -11.43 10.29 3.99
C THR A 27 -9.95 10.29 4.37
N PRO A 28 -9.32 9.11 4.57
CA PRO A 28 -7.93 9.03 4.93
C PRO A 28 -7.03 9.47 3.77
N VAL A 29 -6.04 10.31 4.08
CA VAL A 29 -5.05 10.79 3.12
C VAL A 29 -3.67 10.27 3.52
N LEU A 30 -3.10 9.43 2.67
CA LEU A 30 -1.76 8.88 2.82
C LEU A 30 -0.82 9.58 1.86
N ILE A 31 0.25 10.18 2.37
CA ILE A 31 1.22 10.90 1.55
C ILE A 31 2.61 10.30 1.67
N TRP A 32 3.17 9.95 0.53
CA TRP A 32 4.49 9.36 0.43
C TRP A 32 5.47 10.35 -0.19
N THR A 33 6.65 10.49 0.42
CA THR A 33 7.75 11.29 -0.13
C THR A 33 9.00 10.46 -0.40
N THR A 34 9.88 10.98 -1.24
CA THR A 34 11.13 10.29 -1.59
C THR A 34 12.19 10.35 -0.50
N THR A 35 12.10 11.33 0.42
CA THR A 35 13.16 11.59 1.40
C THR A 35 12.59 12.07 2.72
N LEU A 36 13.24 11.75 3.83
CA LEU A 36 12.85 12.22 5.18
C LEU A 36 12.78 13.74 5.28
N ARG A 37 13.69 14.48 4.64
CA ARG A 37 13.67 15.96 4.66
C ARG A 37 12.39 16.52 4.03
N ARG A 38 11.89 15.91 2.95
CA ARG A 38 10.65 16.33 2.28
C ARG A 38 9.44 15.97 3.12
N GLU A 39 9.45 14.79 3.74
CA GLU A 39 8.43 14.35 4.70
C GLU A 39 8.31 15.33 5.86
N ALA A 40 9.41 15.68 6.54
CA ALA A 40 9.36 16.52 7.72
C ALA A 40 8.74 17.90 7.42
N ARG A 41 9.17 18.53 6.33
CA ARG A 41 8.59 19.82 5.89
C ARG A 41 7.12 19.70 5.49
N LEU A 42 6.75 18.60 4.86
CA LEU A 42 5.37 18.32 4.49
C LEU A 42 4.50 18.19 5.74
N ARG A 43 4.99 17.43 6.72
CA ARG A 43 4.34 17.14 7.98
C ARG A 43 4.05 18.42 8.77
N GLU A 44 5.00 19.35 8.85
CA GLU A 44 4.79 20.67 9.48
C GLU A 44 3.62 21.42 8.84
N VAL A 45 3.61 21.54 7.51
CA VAL A 45 2.55 22.26 6.77
C VAL A 45 1.20 21.56 6.92
N LEU A 46 1.16 20.23 6.93
CA LEU A 46 -0.06 19.46 7.14
C LEU A 46 -0.59 19.63 8.56
N ALA A 47 0.28 19.70 9.56
CA ALA A 47 -0.12 19.95 10.95
C ALA A 47 -0.77 21.34 11.10
N ASP A 48 -0.24 22.36 10.44
CA ASP A 48 -0.88 23.69 10.37
C ASP A 48 -2.24 23.64 9.66
N ALA A 49 -2.31 22.98 8.51
CA ALA A 49 -3.55 22.86 7.72
C ALA A 49 -4.66 22.17 8.53
N LEU A 50 -4.34 21.03 9.17
CA LEU A 50 -5.29 20.26 9.95
C LEU A 50 -5.77 21.01 11.19
N ARG A 51 -4.93 21.85 11.82
CA ARG A 51 -5.36 22.68 12.95
C ARG A 51 -6.41 23.72 12.58
N ASN A 52 -6.52 24.08 11.30
CA ASN A 52 -7.48 25.06 10.80
C ASN A 52 -8.82 24.44 10.36
N LEU A 53 -8.95 23.11 10.37
CA LEU A 53 -10.22 22.45 10.09
C LEU A 53 -11.13 22.43 11.33
N ASP A 54 -12.43 22.51 11.11
CA ASP A 54 -13.43 22.42 12.19
C ASP A 54 -13.40 21.05 12.89
N ASP A 55 -13.25 19.97 12.13
CA ASP A 55 -13.16 18.59 12.64
C ASP A 55 -12.05 17.81 11.92
N PRO A 56 -10.79 17.90 12.39
CA PRO A 56 -9.67 17.27 11.71
C PRO A 56 -9.70 15.74 11.76
N ALA A 57 -10.60 15.12 12.55
CA ALA A 57 -10.75 13.66 12.56
C ALA A 57 -11.44 13.13 11.30
N ARG A 58 -12.14 13.98 10.53
CA ARG A 58 -12.80 13.61 9.26
C ARG A 58 -11.83 13.30 8.13
N VAL A 59 -10.63 13.88 8.19
CA VAL A 59 -9.56 13.67 7.22
C VAL A 59 -8.31 13.16 7.96
N PRO A 60 -8.28 11.88 8.36
CA PRO A 60 -7.08 11.30 8.96
C PRO A 60 -5.92 11.38 7.97
N VAL A 61 -4.81 11.98 8.37
CA VAL A 61 -3.62 12.10 7.50
C VAL A 61 -2.47 11.31 8.10
N ALA A 62 -1.72 10.61 7.25
CA ALA A 62 -0.43 10.05 7.61
C ALA A 62 0.59 10.25 6.49
N THR A 63 1.84 10.49 6.87
CA THR A 63 2.97 10.74 5.98
C THR A 63 4.01 9.64 6.08
N THR A 64 4.77 9.41 5.01
CA THR A 64 5.92 8.51 5.01
C THR A 64 7.01 8.99 4.05
N ALA A 65 8.19 8.40 4.18
CA ALA A 65 9.32 8.58 3.28
C ALA A 65 9.89 7.23 2.83
N ALA A 66 10.52 7.18 1.64
CA ALA A 66 11.27 6.02 1.21
C ALA A 66 12.45 5.71 2.16
N ASP A 67 13.20 6.73 2.60
CA ASP A 67 14.32 6.63 3.55
C ASP A 67 13.97 6.00 4.92
N LEU A 68 12.68 5.79 5.23
CA LEU A 68 12.23 5.11 6.44
C LEU A 68 12.15 3.58 6.30
N ALA A 69 12.48 3.05 5.13
CA ALA A 69 12.50 1.62 4.83
C ALA A 69 13.85 1.23 4.24
N GLU A 70 14.19 -0.05 4.33
CA GLU A 70 15.35 -0.59 3.62
C GLU A 70 15.17 -0.45 2.08
N PRO A 71 16.26 -0.35 1.30
CA PRO A 71 16.18 -0.07 -0.14
C PRO A 71 15.31 -1.03 -0.96
N ASP A 72 15.31 -2.31 -0.60
CA ASP A 72 14.50 -3.36 -1.24
C ASP A 72 13.01 -3.27 -0.86
N GLN A 73 12.70 -2.58 0.24
CA GLN A 73 11.35 -2.42 0.78
C GLN A 73 10.82 -0.99 0.62
N HIS A 74 11.56 -0.10 -0.04
CA HIS A 74 11.14 1.28 -0.25
C HIS A 74 9.68 1.35 -0.68
N LEU A 75 9.28 0.56 -1.69
CA LEU A 75 7.93 0.54 -2.29
C LEU A 75 6.88 -0.28 -1.52
N ASP A 76 7.23 -0.93 -0.42
CA ASP A 76 6.25 -1.66 0.38
C ASP A 76 5.40 -0.68 1.21
N ALA A 77 4.18 -0.40 0.79
CA ALA A 77 3.26 0.52 1.49
C ALA A 77 2.76 -0.01 2.85
N THR A 78 2.95 -1.29 3.15
CA THR A 78 2.35 -1.98 4.30
C THR A 78 3.20 -1.87 5.58
N LEU A 79 4.45 -1.44 5.46
CA LEU A 79 5.34 -1.28 6.62
C LEU A 79 4.79 -0.28 7.63
N THR A 80 5.06 -0.54 8.91
CA THR A 80 4.71 0.34 10.03
C THR A 80 5.67 1.53 10.11
N ARG A 81 5.59 2.43 9.12
CA ARG A 81 6.41 3.65 9.00
C ARG A 81 5.60 4.92 8.75
N TRP A 82 4.28 4.80 8.75
CA TRP A 82 3.36 5.91 8.56
C TRP A 82 3.33 6.77 9.83
N LEU A 83 3.63 8.05 9.68
CA LEU A 83 3.74 9.01 10.77
C LEU A 83 2.53 9.95 10.75
N PRO A 84 1.91 10.25 11.91
CA PRO A 84 0.89 11.29 11.99
C PRO A 84 1.52 12.67 11.80
N PRO A 85 0.80 13.65 11.23
CA PRO A 85 1.34 14.99 11.02
C PRO A 85 1.57 15.74 12.33
N ASP A 86 0.77 15.45 13.36
CA ASP A 86 0.93 15.98 14.71
C ASP A 86 0.96 14.81 15.72
N PRO A 87 2.07 14.61 16.47
CA PRO A 87 2.16 13.54 17.46
C PRO A 87 1.19 13.72 18.63
N GLY A 88 0.64 14.92 18.87
CA GLY A 88 -0.32 15.19 19.95
C GLY A 88 -1.76 14.77 19.60
N ARG A 89 -2.08 14.63 18.31
CA ARG A 89 -3.33 14.05 17.81
C ARG A 89 -3.04 12.61 17.40
N TYR A 90 -2.88 11.74 18.38
CA TYR A 90 -3.05 10.32 18.10
C TYR A 90 -4.43 10.15 17.48
N TRP A 91 -4.46 9.79 16.19
CA TRP A 91 -5.53 8.98 15.65
C TRP A 91 -5.61 7.78 16.59
N SER A 92 -6.50 7.86 17.57
CA SER A 92 -7.04 6.66 18.18
C SER A 92 -7.96 6.14 17.09
N PRO A 93 -7.63 5.06 16.36
CA PRO A 93 -8.66 4.36 15.61
C PRO A 93 -9.69 4.02 16.67
N GLN A 94 -10.83 4.71 16.68
CA GLN A 94 -11.93 4.29 17.53
C GLN A 94 -12.23 2.87 17.05
N PRO A 95 -11.99 1.82 17.88
CA PRO A 95 -12.29 0.48 17.45
C PRO A 95 -13.81 0.47 17.25
N GLY A 96 -14.25 0.52 15.99
CA GLY A 96 -15.64 0.22 15.65
C GLY A 96 -15.98 -1.13 16.32
N PRO A 97 -17.23 -1.33 16.77
CA PRO A 97 -17.59 -2.47 17.60
C PRO A 97 -17.15 -3.77 16.93
N ALA A 98 -16.09 -4.38 17.48
CA ALA A 98 -15.54 -5.70 17.15
C ALA A 98 -15.68 -6.13 15.68
N GLY A 99 -14.94 -5.48 14.79
CA GLY A 99 -14.61 -6.10 13.50
C GLY A 99 -13.82 -7.38 13.74
N ARG A 100 -14.43 -8.54 13.43
CA ARG A 100 -13.79 -9.87 13.48
C ARG A 100 -12.37 -9.79 12.91
N PRO A 101 -11.36 -10.39 13.57
CA PRO A 101 -10.03 -10.49 12.99
C PRO A 101 -10.16 -11.13 11.60
N LEU A 102 -9.69 -10.44 10.56
CA LEU A 102 -9.44 -11.07 9.29
C LEU A 102 -8.36 -12.12 9.60
N ALA A 103 -8.78 -13.37 9.75
CA ALA A 103 -7.86 -14.47 9.99
C ALA A 103 -6.83 -14.42 8.87
N THR A 104 -5.62 -13.97 9.17
CA THR A 104 -4.48 -14.15 8.30
C THR A 104 -4.43 -15.64 8.05
N ARG A 105 -4.73 -16.03 6.81
CA ARG A 105 -4.58 -17.41 6.35
C ARG A 105 -3.12 -17.74 6.57
N ARG A 106 -2.80 -18.35 7.71
CA ARG A 106 -1.51 -18.98 7.96
C ARG A 106 -1.27 -19.86 6.74
N GLN A 107 -0.31 -19.48 5.90
CA GLN A 107 0.28 -20.41 4.97
C GLN A 107 0.77 -21.58 5.82
N ALA A 108 0.10 -22.73 5.65
CA ALA A 108 0.55 -23.96 6.24
C ALA A 108 1.95 -24.26 5.68
N PRO A 109 2.93 -24.67 6.50
CA PRO A 109 4.22 -25.09 6.00
C PRO A 109 4.01 -26.25 5.02
N ASP A 110 4.74 -26.15 3.91
CA ASP A 110 4.78 -27.07 2.79
C ASP A 110 4.74 -28.53 3.27
N ARG A 111 3.56 -29.16 3.19
CA ARG A 111 3.41 -30.57 3.52
C ARG A 111 3.92 -31.36 2.34
N GLN A 112 5.23 -31.65 2.40
CA GLN A 112 5.94 -32.69 1.66
C GLN A 112 5.02 -33.55 0.79
N LEU A 113 5.02 -33.27 -0.52
CA LEU A 113 4.59 -34.20 -1.55
C LEU A 113 5.64 -35.33 -1.66
N ARG A 114 5.73 -36.17 -0.61
CA ARG A 114 6.32 -37.50 -0.72
C ARG A 114 5.23 -38.46 -1.18
N GLY A 115 5.46 -39.08 -2.33
CA GLY A 115 4.96 -40.43 -2.59
C GLY A 115 3.72 -40.52 -3.48
N ARG A 116 3.86 -40.23 -4.77
CA ARG A 116 3.27 -41.09 -5.80
C ARG A 116 4.32 -41.34 -6.89
N GLN A 117 5.04 -42.44 -6.73
CA GLN A 117 5.77 -43.08 -7.81
C GLN A 117 4.80 -43.32 -8.98
N ARG A 118 5.06 -42.71 -10.13
CA ARG A 118 4.44 -43.10 -11.39
C ARG A 118 5.23 -44.30 -11.96
N PRO A 119 4.57 -45.36 -12.45
CA PRO A 119 5.25 -46.41 -13.17
C PRO A 119 5.90 -45.86 -14.44
N ARG A 120 7.14 -46.31 -14.68
CA ARG A 120 7.93 -46.06 -15.88
C ARG A 120 7.25 -46.77 -17.06
N ALA A 121 6.76 -46.02 -18.03
CA ALA A 121 6.52 -46.55 -19.37
C ALA A 121 7.67 -46.04 -20.24
N SER A 122 8.58 -46.95 -20.54
CA SER A 122 9.66 -46.76 -21.49
C SER A 122 9.08 -46.53 -22.89
N ASP A 123 9.76 -45.66 -23.62
CA ASP A 123 10.04 -45.81 -25.04
C ASP A 123 8.86 -45.77 -26.03
N THR A 124 8.61 -44.60 -26.61
CA THR A 124 8.23 -44.54 -28.02
C THR A 124 8.72 -43.21 -28.61
N ALA A 125 9.70 -43.30 -29.49
CA ALA A 125 10.28 -42.21 -30.25
C ALA A 125 9.25 -41.49 -31.14
N PRO A 126 9.47 -40.20 -31.49
CA PRO A 126 8.60 -39.47 -32.40
C PRO A 126 8.72 -39.99 -33.85
N PRO A 127 7.64 -40.02 -34.65
CA PRO A 127 7.74 -40.33 -36.08
C PRO A 127 8.42 -39.19 -36.85
N ALA A 128 9.30 -39.58 -37.78
CA ALA A 128 10.06 -38.71 -38.68
C ALA A 128 9.18 -37.99 -39.72
N PRO A 129 9.64 -36.84 -40.27
CA PRO A 129 8.88 -36.07 -41.25
C PRO A 129 8.77 -36.80 -42.59
N ALA A 130 7.58 -36.78 -43.19
CA ALA A 130 7.32 -37.34 -44.51
C ALA A 130 7.98 -36.49 -45.60
N ASP A 131 8.94 -37.11 -46.30
CA ASP A 131 9.57 -36.61 -47.51
C ASP A 131 8.62 -36.81 -48.69
N ALA A 132 8.35 -35.74 -49.42
CA ALA A 132 7.42 -35.72 -50.54
C ALA A 132 8.15 -35.30 -51.81
N THR A 133 8.79 -36.23 -52.54
CA THR A 133 8.91 -36.14 -54.02
C THR A 133 9.36 -37.45 -54.71
N ARG A 134 8.78 -37.69 -55.91
CA ARG A 134 9.14 -38.60 -57.05
C ARG A 134 8.83 -40.10 -56.88
N GLY A 135 8.04 -40.74 -57.76
CA GLY A 135 8.17 -40.91 -59.23
C GLY A 135 8.39 -42.42 -59.49
N PRO A 136 7.91 -43.04 -60.58
CA PRO A 136 8.16 -42.65 -61.96
C PRO A 136 6.92 -42.29 -62.80
#